data_AF-A0A916SUT5-F1
#
_entry.id   AF-A0A916SUT5-F1
#
_cell.length_a   1.000
_cell.length_b   1.000
_cell.length_c   1.000
_cell.angle_alpha   90.00
_cell.angle_beta   90.00
_cell.angle_gamma   90.00
#
_symmetry.space_group_name_H-M   'P 1'
#
loop_
_entity.id
_entity.type
_entity.pdbx_description
1 polymer ?
#
loop_
_entity_poly.entity_id
_entity_poly.type
_entity_poly.pdbx_seq_one_letter_code
_entity_poly.pdbx_strand_id
1 'polypeptide(L)'
;MARRQRTQKVPVALPSMESAPEQWLRNIRLSGFTFVMLGLIILAVIVLAPSLRLVIEQQQQLAELTTAVEQQKEAVADLESNVDRWSDPAYIEAQARDRLKYVFPGDFTYSVKGDGSELTTTDGAPISTEIQTTEVDWVHTVVSSLFTAGLTDDTAAELESPQVPVP
;
A
#
# COMPACT_ATOMS: atom_id res chain seq x y z
N MET A 1 29.10 -24.46 82.26
CA MET A 1 29.19 -25.04 80.91
C MET A 1 27.78 -25.10 80.32
N ALA A 2 27.47 -24.22 79.36
CA ALA A 2 26.11 -24.06 78.82
C ALA A 2 25.83 -25.08 77.69
N ARG A 3 24.75 -25.85 77.83
CA ARG A 3 24.34 -26.92 76.90
C ARG A 3 23.64 -26.27 75.70
N ARG A 4 24.25 -26.33 74.51
CA ARG A 4 23.65 -25.85 73.25
C ARG A 4 22.42 -26.70 72.91
N GLN A 5 21.25 -26.07 72.78
CA GLN A 5 20.04 -26.72 72.29
C GLN A 5 20.16 -26.96 70.78
N ARG A 6 19.97 -28.20 70.34
CA ARG A 6 19.94 -28.58 68.92
C ARG A 6 18.60 -28.17 68.33
N THR A 7 18.63 -27.38 67.27
CA THR A 7 17.46 -27.01 66.46
C THR A 7 16.85 -28.26 65.81
N GLN A 8 15.68 -28.66 66.29
CA GLN A 8 14.89 -29.74 65.72
C GLN A 8 14.15 -29.20 64.49
N LYS A 9 14.54 -29.66 63.30
CA LYS A 9 13.86 -29.33 62.05
C LYS A 9 12.60 -30.18 61.95
N VAL A 10 11.44 -29.56 62.08
CA VAL A 10 10.14 -30.18 61.85
C VAL A 10 9.86 -30.11 60.34
N PRO A 11 9.66 -31.25 59.65
CA PRO A 11 9.25 -31.22 58.27
C PRO A 11 7.83 -30.66 58.19
N VAL A 12 7.69 -29.47 57.58
CA VAL A 12 6.40 -28.92 57.19
C VAL A 12 5.91 -29.77 56.04
N ALA A 13 4.94 -30.65 56.31
CA ALA A 13 4.16 -31.26 55.25
C ALA A 13 3.36 -30.14 54.58
N LEU A 14 3.78 -29.76 53.36
CA LEU A 14 2.90 -29.00 52.48
C LEU A 14 1.65 -29.86 52.30
N PRO A 15 0.43 -29.30 52.41
CA PRO A 15 -0.75 -30.04 52.00
C PRO A 15 -0.50 -30.48 50.57
N SER A 16 -0.44 -31.79 50.37
CA SER A 16 -0.49 -32.37 49.04
C SER A 16 -1.71 -31.74 48.38
N MET A 17 -1.49 -30.86 47.41
CA MET A 17 -2.56 -30.50 46.49
C MET A 17 -2.84 -31.78 45.73
N GLU A 18 -3.68 -32.65 46.32
CA GLU A 18 -4.36 -33.70 45.60
C GLU A 18 -4.91 -33.02 44.34
N SER A 19 -4.48 -33.55 43.21
CA SER A 19 -4.80 -33.05 41.88
C SER A 19 -6.32 -32.85 41.77
N ALA A 20 -6.76 -31.60 41.94
CA ALA A 20 -8.11 -31.15 41.63
C ALA A 20 -8.66 -31.71 40.30
N PRO A 21 -7.85 -31.93 39.22
CA PRO A 21 -8.37 -32.55 38.00
C PRO A 21 -8.78 -34.02 38.16
N GLU A 22 -8.43 -34.75 39.21
CA GLU A 22 -8.87 -36.16 39.34
C GLU A 22 -10.17 -36.32 40.12
N GLN A 23 -10.45 -35.42 41.05
CA GLN A 23 -11.70 -35.40 41.82
C GLN A 23 -12.87 -34.88 40.97
N TRP A 24 -12.64 -33.85 40.14
CA TRP A 24 -13.69 -33.31 39.26
C TRP A 24 -14.12 -34.30 38.18
N LEU A 25 -13.20 -35.17 37.70
CA LEU A 25 -13.43 -36.11 36.60
C LEU A 25 -14.28 -37.28 37.11
N ARG A 26 -14.06 -37.70 38.36
CA ARG A 26 -14.76 -38.80 39.01
C ARG A 26 -16.23 -38.49 39.30
N ASN A 27 -16.57 -37.21 39.43
CA ASN A 27 -17.93 -36.72 39.63
C ASN A 27 -18.64 -36.33 38.33
N ILE A 28 -18.00 -36.47 37.15
CA ILE A 28 -18.68 -36.36 35.86
C ILE A 28 -19.55 -37.60 35.68
N ARG A 29 -20.73 -37.57 36.28
CA ARG A 29 -21.81 -38.47 35.89
C ARG A 29 -22.10 -38.15 34.42
N LEU A 30 -21.91 -39.13 33.54
CA LEU A 30 -22.25 -39.11 32.11
C LEU A 30 -23.78 -38.95 31.92
N SER A 31 -24.30 -37.83 32.38
CA SER A 31 -25.69 -37.42 32.29
C SER A 31 -25.90 -36.66 30.98
N GLY A 32 -27.12 -36.65 30.46
CA GLY A 32 -27.49 -35.83 29.29
C GLY A 32 -27.10 -34.34 29.46
N PHE A 33 -27.06 -33.85 30.70
CA PHE A 33 -26.56 -32.50 31.03
C PHE A 33 -25.11 -32.26 30.57
N THR A 34 -24.22 -33.25 30.72
CA THR A 34 -22.81 -33.12 30.30
C THR A 34 -22.70 -33.01 28.77
N PHE A 35 -23.53 -33.75 28.02
CA PHE A 35 -23.60 -33.64 26.56
C PHE A 35 -24.13 -32.29 26.11
N VAL A 36 -25.16 -31.76 26.80
CA VAL A 36 -25.69 -30.41 26.51
C VAL A 36 -24.63 -29.34 26.79
N MET A 37 -23.91 -29.44 27.91
CA MET A 37 -22.86 -28.48 28.27
C MET A 37 -21.67 -28.55 27.31
N LEU A 38 -21.25 -29.74 26.91
CA LEU A 38 -20.22 -29.93 25.90
C LEU A 38 -20.66 -29.36 24.54
N GLY A 39 -21.91 -29.60 24.14
CA GLY A 39 -22.50 -29.04 22.93
C GLY A 39 -22.51 -27.50 22.94
N LEU A 40 -22.85 -26.89 24.08
CA LEU A 40 -22.81 -25.44 24.24
C LEU A 40 -21.39 -24.86 24.13
N ILE A 41 -20.39 -25.53 24.71
CA ILE A 41 -18.99 -25.10 24.61
C ILE A 41 -18.53 -25.17 23.15
N ILE A 42 -18.82 -26.27 22.46
CA ILE A 42 -18.46 -26.44 21.04
C ILE A 42 -19.15 -25.37 20.19
N LEU A 43 -20.45 -25.12 20.40
CA LEU A 43 -21.20 -24.08 19.71
C LEU A 43 -20.59 -22.70 19.94
N ALA A 44 -20.25 -22.37 21.19
CA ALA A 44 -19.64 -21.09 21.55
C ALA A 44 -18.30 -20.88 20.82
N VAL A 45 -17.46 -21.91 20.73
CA VAL A 45 -16.18 -21.86 20.01
C VAL A 45 -16.39 -21.65 18.50
N ILE A 46 -17.35 -22.35 17.89
CA ILE A 46 -17.66 -22.19 16.45
C ILE A 46 -18.13 -20.76 16.15
N VAL A 47 -18.96 -20.18 17.02
CA VAL A 47 -19.47 -18.81 16.86
C VAL A 47 -18.39 -17.76 17.10
N LEU A 48 -17.49 -17.96 18.07
CA LEU A 48 -16.41 -17.01 18.38
C LEU A 48 -15.20 -17.12 17.43
N ALA A 49 -14.95 -18.28 16.83
CA ALA A 49 -13.83 -18.50 15.93
C ALA A 49 -13.71 -17.45 14.80
N PRO A 50 -14.78 -17.08 14.05
CA PRO A 50 -14.67 -16.04 13.03
C PRO A 50 -14.35 -14.66 13.60
N SER A 51 -14.86 -14.30 14.79
CA SER A 51 -14.58 -13.02 15.44
C SER A 51 -13.11 -12.88 15.84
N LEU A 52 -12.49 -13.95 16.33
CA LEU A 52 -11.07 -13.97 16.68
C LEU A 52 -10.17 -13.84 15.44
N ARG A 53 -10.57 -14.41 14.31
CA ARG A 53 -9.87 -14.24 13.02
C ARG A 53 -9.91 -12.78 12.56
N LEU A 54 -11.06 -12.13 12.72
CA LEU A 54 -11.26 -10.73 12.35
C LEU A 54 -10.29 -9.79 13.08
N VAL A 55 -10.02 -10.03 14.36
CA VAL A 55 -9.10 -9.19 15.18
C VAL A 55 -7.64 -9.31 14.72
N ILE A 56 -7.25 -10.45 14.13
CA ILE A 56 -5.89 -10.65 13.62
C ILE A 56 -5.74 -9.97 12.25
N GLU A 57 -6.76 -10.05 11.40
CA GLU A 57 -6.74 -9.46 10.05
C GLU A 57 -6.93 -7.94 10.06
N GLN A 58 -7.72 -7.41 10.99
CA GLN A 58 -7.95 -5.96 11.15
C GLN A 58 -6.70 -5.17 11.56
N GLN A 59 -5.72 -5.79 12.22
CA GLN A 59 -4.51 -5.09 12.65
C GLN A 59 -3.61 -4.70 11.47
N GLN A 60 -3.61 -5.50 10.40
CA GLN A 60 -2.84 -5.19 9.19
C GLN A 60 -3.49 -4.04 8.42
N GLN A 61 -4.83 -4.09 8.28
CA GLN A 61 -5.59 -3.01 7.64
C GLN A 61 -5.43 -1.70 8.41
N LEU A 62 -5.41 -1.71 9.74
CA LEU A 62 -5.25 -0.49 10.52
C LEU A 62 -3.86 0.15 10.35
N ALA A 63 -2.80 -0.64 10.22
CA ALA A 63 -1.45 -0.15 9.96
C ALA A 63 -1.33 0.45 8.54
N GLU A 64 -1.94 -0.21 7.55
CA GLU A 64 -1.97 0.26 6.17
C GLU A 64 -2.80 1.55 6.03
N LEU A 65 -4.01 1.58 6.60
CA LEU A 65 -4.89 2.75 6.56
C LEU A 65 -4.26 3.95 7.28
N THR A 66 -3.58 3.74 8.41
CA THR A 66 -2.90 4.84 9.14
C THR A 66 -1.76 5.40 8.31
N THR A 67 -0.98 4.54 7.64
CA THR A 67 0.12 4.96 6.76
C THR A 67 -0.40 5.72 5.54
N ALA A 68 -1.49 5.24 4.93
CA ALA A 68 -2.13 5.91 3.80
C ALA A 68 -2.70 7.29 4.17
N VAL A 69 -3.29 7.44 5.36
CA VAL A 69 -3.79 8.74 5.86
C VAL A 69 -2.64 9.72 6.07
N GLU A 70 -1.50 9.27 6.60
CA GLU A 70 -0.35 10.15 6.81
C GLU A 70 0.26 10.63 5.48
N GLN A 71 0.44 9.72 4.52
CA GLN A 71 0.90 10.07 3.18
C GLN A 71 -0.04 11.05 2.45
N GLN A 72 -1.36 10.87 2.61
CA GLN A 72 -2.33 11.78 2.02
C GLN A 72 -2.27 13.18 2.65
N LYS A 73 -2.05 13.27 3.97
CA LYS A 73 -1.89 14.58 4.64
C LYS A 73 -0.62 15.30 4.18
N GLU A 74 0.49 14.58 4.03
CA GLU A 74 1.74 15.14 3.53
C GLU A 74 1.57 15.68 2.10
N ALA A 75 0.92 14.90 1.22
CA ALA A 75 0.60 15.35 -0.14
C ALA A 75 -0.30 16.59 -0.17
N VAL A 76 -1.31 16.68 0.72
CA VAL A 76 -2.17 17.88 0.82
C VAL A 76 -1.37 19.09 1.28
N ALA A 77 -0.50 18.95 2.27
CA ALA A 77 0.35 20.04 2.75
C ALA A 77 1.32 20.55 1.66
N ASP A 78 1.91 19.63 0.88
CA ASP A 78 2.75 19.97 -0.25
C ASP A 78 1.96 20.68 -1.36
N LEU A 79 0.75 20.21 -1.66
CA LEU A 79 -0.13 20.85 -2.64
C LEU A 79 -0.57 22.25 -2.18
N GLU A 80 -0.93 22.43 -0.91
CA GLU A 80 -1.27 23.74 -0.33
C GLU A 80 -0.08 24.71 -0.42
N SER A 81 1.13 24.25 -0.06
CA SER A 81 2.37 25.04 -0.22
C SER A 81 2.64 25.45 -1.66
N ASN A 82 2.39 24.54 -2.62
CA ASN A 82 2.49 24.88 -4.04
C ASN A 82 1.40 25.88 -4.45
N VAL A 83 0.16 25.72 -4.02
CA VAL A 83 -0.92 26.69 -4.32
C VAL A 83 -0.56 28.07 -3.78
N ASP A 84 -0.07 28.17 -2.55
CA ASP A 84 0.35 29.44 -1.95
C ASP A 84 1.50 30.09 -2.75
N ARG A 85 2.49 29.30 -3.17
CA ARG A 85 3.59 29.81 -4.03
C ARG A 85 3.11 30.30 -5.39
N TRP A 86 2.12 29.63 -5.97
CA TRP A 86 1.56 30.00 -7.25
C TRP A 86 0.52 31.12 -7.13
N SER A 87 0.06 31.45 -5.93
CA SER A 87 -0.86 32.56 -5.69
C SER A 87 -0.21 33.94 -5.78
N ASP A 88 1.13 34.03 -5.77
CA ASP A 88 1.86 35.28 -5.96
C ASP A 88 1.89 35.69 -7.46
N PRO A 89 1.20 36.77 -7.84
CA PRO A 89 1.18 37.24 -9.23
C PRO A 89 2.58 37.59 -9.77
N ALA A 90 3.54 37.99 -8.91
CA ALA A 90 4.92 38.26 -9.33
C ALA A 90 5.67 36.97 -9.73
N TYR A 91 5.34 35.84 -9.10
CA TYR A 91 5.94 34.54 -9.42
C TYR A 91 5.41 33.99 -10.76
N ILE A 92 4.09 34.11 -11.00
CA ILE A 92 3.48 33.74 -12.28
C ILE A 92 4.05 34.58 -13.43
N GLU A 93 4.22 35.90 -13.23
CA GLU A 93 4.78 36.79 -14.25
C GLU A 93 6.21 36.40 -14.64
N ALA A 94 7.06 36.10 -13.66
CA ALA A 94 8.45 35.66 -13.89
C ALA A 94 8.51 34.33 -14.65
N GLN A 95 7.68 33.35 -14.26
CA GLN A 95 7.67 32.02 -14.88
C GLN A 95 7.08 32.05 -16.31
N ALA A 96 6.05 32.86 -16.54
CA ALA A 96 5.45 33.06 -17.86
C ALA A 96 6.42 33.76 -18.82
N ARG A 97 7.23 34.72 -18.34
CA ARG A 97 8.24 35.39 -19.17
C ARG A 97 9.34 34.42 -19.63
N ASP A 98 9.82 33.57 -18.73
CA ASP A 98 10.88 32.60 -19.04
C ASP A 98 10.43 31.54 -20.05
N ARG A 99 9.24 30.94 -19.85
CA ARG A 99 8.75 29.86 -20.73
C ARG A 99 7.99 30.31 -21.97
N LEU A 100 7.18 31.36 -21.87
CA LEU A 100 6.23 31.75 -22.92
C LEU A 100 6.64 33.03 -23.65
N LYS A 101 7.77 33.65 -23.27
CA LYS A 101 8.22 34.95 -23.80
C LYS A 101 7.13 36.02 -23.74
N TYR A 102 6.32 36.01 -22.68
CA TYR A 102 5.29 37.02 -22.46
C TYR A 102 5.92 38.42 -22.30
N VAL A 103 5.42 39.38 -23.08
CA VAL A 103 5.84 40.79 -23.09
C VAL A 103 4.70 41.69 -22.65
N PHE A 104 5.00 42.78 -21.95
CA PHE A 104 4.01 43.79 -21.60
C PHE A 104 3.60 44.60 -22.85
N PRO A 105 2.35 45.10 -22.93
CA PRO A 105 1.93 45.97 -24.02
C PRO A 105 2.81 47.23 -24.04
N GLY A 106 3.71 47.32 -25.03
CA GLY A 106 4.72 48.38 -25.16
C GLY A 106 6.15 47.88 -25.41
N ASP A 107 6.44 46.60 -25.16
CA ASP A 107 7.76 45.99 -25.40
C ASP A 107 7.89 45.43 -26.84
N PHE A 108 9.03 45.68 -27.49
CA PHE A 108 9.33 45.16 -28.84
C PHE A 108 10.11 43.85 -28.77
N THR A 109 9.50 42.74 -29.21
CA THR A 109 10.17 41.43 -29.30
C THR A 109 10.86 41.25 -30.65
N TYR A 110 12.18 41.15 -30.65
CA TYR A 110 12.96 40.75 -31.83
C TYR A 110 13.00 39.22 -31.92
N SER A 111 12.19 38.63 -32.80
CA SER A 111 12.31 37.22 -33.17
C SER A 111 13.16 37.10 -34.43
N VAL A 112 14.37 36.55 -34.30
CA VAL A 112 15.24 36.25 -35.44
C VAL A 112 14.65 35.05 -36.18
N LYS A 113 14.02 35.30 -37.33
CA LYS A 113 13.76 34.25 -38.32
C LYS A 113 15.10 33.86 -38.91
N GLY A 114 15.60 32.67 -38.55
CA GLY A 114 16.67 32.03 -39.28
C GLY A 114 16.25 31.86 -40.73
N ASP A 115 17.08 32.36 -41.62
CA ASP A 115 16.99 32.23 -43.06
C ASP A 115 17.29 30.78 -43.47
N GLY A 116 16.24 29.95 -43.45
CA GLY A 116 16.10 28.78 -44.34
C GLY A 116 17.22 27.74 -44.36
N SER A 117 18.08 27.65 -43.34
CA SER A 117 19.00 26.53 -43.24
C SER A 117 18.23 25.31 -42.73
N GLU A 118 18.10 24.29 -43.58
CA GLU A 118 17.45 23.01 -43.30
C GLU A 118 17.75 22.55 -41.87
N LEU A 119 16.73 22.61 -41.01
CA LEU A 119 16.85 22.12 -39.64
C LEU A 119 16.86 20.59 -39.73
N THR A 120 18.01 19.99 -39.45
CA THR A 120 18.15 18.54 -39.36
C THR A 120 17.84 18.10 -37.93
N THR A 121 17.18 16.94 -37.77
CA THR A 121 17.06 16.31 -36.45
C THR A 121 18.44 15.83 -35.96
N THR A 122 18.58 15.47 -34.68
CA THR A 122 19.83 14.94 -34.10
C THR A 122 20.39 13.74 -34.90
N ASP A 123 19.53 12.98 -35.58
CA ASP A 123 19.89 11.85 -36.44
C ASP A 123 20.11 12.22 -37.93
N GLY A 124 20.12 13.51 -38.27
CA GLY A 124 20.41 13.99 -39.63
C GLY A 124 19.27 13.82 -40.64
N ALA A 125 18.11 13.29 -40.24
CA ALA A 125 16.96 13.17 -41.12
C ALA A 125 16.31 14.55 -41.41
N PRO A 126 15.84 14.79 -42.64
CA PRO A 126 15.14 16.02 -42.99
C PRO A 126 13.80 16.07 -42.24
N ILE A 127 13.50 17.22 -41.63
CA ILE A 127 12.21 17.44 -40.95
C ILE A 127 11.16 17.68 -42.03
N SER A 128 10.33 16.66 -42.28
CA SER A 128 9.21 16.74 -43.21
C SER A 128 8.19 17.78 -42.75
N THR A 129 7.76 18.66 -43.67
CA THR A 129 6.65 19.61 -43.47
C THR A 129 5.26 18.99 -43.65
N GLU A 130 5.20 17.71 -44.02
CA GLU A 130 3.97 16.93 -44.09
C GLU A 130 3.57 16.47 -42.68
N ILE A 131 2.36 16.80 -42.25
CA ILE A 131 1.84 16.36 -40.95
C ILE A 131 1.47 14.89 -41.06
N GLN A 132 2.40 14.01 -40.68
CA GLN A 132 2.10 12.60 -40.51
C GLN A 132 1.27 12.44 -39.23
N THR A 133 -0.06 12.40 -39.37
CA THR A 133 -0.94 12.00 -38.28
C THR A 133 -0.77 10.50 -38.09
N THR A 134 0.04 10.09 -37.13
CA THR A 134 -0.01 8.71 -36.66
C THR A 134 -1.34 8.55 -35.95
N GLU A 135 -2.34 8.00 -36.66
CA GLU A 135 -3.61 7.59 -36.06
C GLU A 135 -3.35 6.34 -35.23
N VAL A 136 -2.73 6.54 -34.06
CA VAL A 136 -2.50 5.47 -33.10
C VAL A 136 -3.84 5.16 -32.45
N ASP A 137 -4.42 4.01 -32.77
CA ASP A 137 -5.57 3.47 -32.04
C ASP A 137 -5.13 2.99 -30.64
N TRP A 138 -4.87 3.97 -29.79
CA TRP A 138 -4.43 3.76 -28.42
C TRP A 138 -5.51 3.05 -27.59
N VAL A 139 -6.80 3.26 -27.91
CA VAL A 139 -7.91 2.62 -27.19
C VAL A 139 -7.87 1.13 -27.44
N HIS A 140 -7.75 0.71 -28.70
CA HIS A 140 -7.62 -0.70 -29.03
C HIS A 140 -6.36 -1.31 -28.41
N THR A 141 -5.25 -0.57 -28.38
CA THR A 141 -3.97 -1.04 -27.82
C THR A 141 -4.04 -1.24 -26.30
N VAL A 142 -4.69 -0.33 -25.58
CA VAL A 142 -4.87 -0.44 -24.14
C VAL A 142 -5.85 -1.56 -23.80
N VAL A 143 -6.96 -1.64 -24.54
CA VAL A 143 -7.98 -2.68 -24.32
C VAL A 143 -7.42 -4.06 -24.64
N SER A 144 -6.68 -4.21 -25.74
CA SER A 144 -6.03 -5.48 -26.10
C SER A 144 -4.97 -5.88 -25.07
N SER A 145 -4.18 -4.93 -24.56
CA SER A 145 -3.20 -5.19 -23.50
C SER A 145 -3.86 -5.71 -22.22
N LEU A 146 -5.00 -5.14 -21.82
CA LEU A 146 -5.75 -5.62 -20.64
C LEU A 146 -6.29 -7.04 -20.84
N PHE A 147 -6.87 -7.34 -22.01
CA PHE A 147 -7.36 -8.68 -22.31
C PHE A 147 -6.23 -9.70 -22.45
N THR A 148 -5.12 -9.34 -23.09
CA THR A 148 -3.93 -10.18 -23.20
C THR A 148 -3.34 -10.45 -21.82
N ALA A 149 -3.20 -9.44 -20.96
CA ALA A 149 -2.67 -9.63 -19.61
C ALA A 149 -3.61 -10.47 -18.71
N GLY A 150 -4.92 -10.41 -18.94
CA GLY A 150 -5.91 -11.17 -18.16
C GLY A 150 -6.15 -12.61 -18.67
N LEU A 151 -5.82 -12.90 -19.93
CA LEU A 151 -6.06 -14.20 -20.57
C LEU A 151 -4.77 -14.93 -20.96
N THR A 152 -3.60 -14.31 -20.77
CA THR A 152 -2.31 -14.98 -20.99
C THR A 152 -2.11 -16.07 -19.95
N ASP A 153 -1.73 -17.26 -20.42
CA ASP A 153 -1.28 -18.39 -19.58
C ASP A 153 0.23 -18.27 -19.30
N ASP A 154 0.91 -17.32 -19.97
CA ASP A 154 2.35 -17.10 -19.85
C ASP A 154 2.67 -16.33 -18.56
N THR A 155 3.62 -16.83 -17.78
CA THR A 155 4.09 -16.11 -16.58
C THR A 155 4.93 -14.90 -16.99
N ALA A 156 5.01 -13.87 -16.13
CA ALA A 156 5.74 -12.62 -16.41
C ALA A 156 7.23 -12.79 -16.80
N ALA A 157 7.82 -13.97 -16.54
CA ALA A 157 9.18 -14.31 -16.94
C ALA A 157 9.30 -14.77 -18.42
N GLU A 158 8.19 -15.08 -19.08
CA GLU A 158 8.13 -15.66 -20.43
C GLU A 158 7.62 -14.66 -21.49
N LEU A 159 7.16 -13.49 -21.07
CA LEU A 159 6.73 -12.39 -21.95
C LEU A 159 7.95 -11.63 -22.51
N GLU A 160 8.24 -11.82 -23.79
CA GLU A 160 9.23 -11.03 -24.53
C GLU A 160 8.66 -9.61 -24.79
N SER A 161 9.46 -8.57 -24.51
CA SER A 161 9.06 -7.18 -24.70
C SER A 161 8.62 -6.92 -26.15
N PRO A 162 7.44 -6.29 -26.38
CA PRO A 162 7.01 -5.94 -27.73
C PRO A 162 8.07 -5.07 -28.41
N GLN A 163 8.65 -5.54 -29.51
CA GLN A 163 9.55 -4.74 -30.32
C GLN A 163 8.74 -3.64 -30.99
N VAL A 164 8.89 -2.41 -30.49
CA VAL A 164 8.30 -1.22 -31.10
C VAL A 164 9.03 -0.99 -32.43
N PRO A 165 8.34 -1.04 -33.59
CA PRO A 165 8.96 -0.70 -34.85
C PRO A 165 9.32 0.78 -34.80
N VAL A 166 10.63 1.05 -34.79
CA VAL A 166 11.17 2.39 -35.03
C VAL A 166 11.04 2.70 -36.52
N PRO A 167 10.49 3.86 -36.91
CA PRO A 167 10.46 4.31 -38.30
C PRO A 167 11.86 4.68 -38.82
#